data_AF-A0AAN7PND6-F1
#
_entry.id   AF-A0AAN7PND6-F1
#
_cell.length_a   1.000
_cell.length_b   1.000
_cell.length_c   1.000
_cell.angle_alpha   90.00
_cell.angle_beta   90.00
_cell.angle_gamma   90.00
#
_symmetry.space_group_name_H-M   'P 1'
#
loop_
_entity.id
_entity.type
_entity.pdbx_description
1 polymer ?
#
loop_
_entity_poly.entity_id
_entity_poly.type
_entity_poly.pdbx_seq_one_letter_code
_entity_poly.pdbx_strand_id
1 'polypeptide(L)'
;MAAKAHIRSNSFPSSTHPITKDVEEQLHRFQSSEAASTSSSSLSSMCQRLGSLKDLHDSVGDWLQLSQTQQVLSNQIHRKSVECLLDESMGTLDVCGTVRDIVSEMKGCIQELESSFRRKRAADSCLACEVQSYIISRKKIKKLVAKTLESLKRMEKQNILKKGAWEDEAPLKLLREVEHINISVFESLLCYLSRPKARSNSWSLVSKMLSTKPISSGASVENEAEDLDINLLILKSSKVQTIQAHDVQKLAEALESGIREIEDVLDCISRCLVKTRVSLLNIMSC
;
A
#
# COMPACT_ATOMS: atom_id res chain seq x y z
N MET A 1 -24.61 -16.67 -67.53
CA MET A 1 -24.08 -15.64 -66.62
C MET A 1 -23.87 -16.26 -65.24
N ALA A 2 -22.63 -16.57 -64.87
CA ALA A 2 -22.32 -17.12 -63.55
C ALA A 2 -22.01 -15.96 -62.59
N ALA A 3 -22.76 -15.86 -61.50
CA ALA A 3 -22.53 -14.87 -60.46
C ALA A 3 -21.30 -15.27 -59.63
N LYS A 4 -20.24 -14.46 -59.69
CA LYS A 4 -19.09 -14.55 -58.79
C LYS A 4 -19.53 -14.15 -57.38
N ALA A 5 -19.66 -15.12 -56.48
CA ALA A 5 -19.81 -14.85 -55.06
C ALA A 5 -18.46 -14.40 -54.48
N HIS A 6 -18.36 -13.13 -54.09
CA HIS A 6 -17.24 -12.64 -53.28
C HIS A 6 -17.41 -13.14 -51.84
N ILE A 7 -16.58 -14.11 -51.46
CA ILE A 7 -16.39 -14.49 -50.05
C ILE A 7 -15.68 -13.32 -49.36
N ARG A 8 -16.43 -12.51 -48.61
CA ARG A 8 -15.87 -11.51 -47.71
C ARG A 8 -15.31 -12.25 -46.49
N SER A 9 -14.01 -12.12 -46.26
CA SER A 9 -13.37 -12.63 -45.05
C SER A 9 -13.90 -11.85 -43.85
N ASN A 10 -14.54 -12.53 -42.91
CA ASN A 10 -14.86 -11.98 -41.60
C ASN A 10 -13.57 -11.99 -40.77
N SER A 11 -12.84 -10.88 -40.75
CA SER A 11 -11.81 -10.65 -39.75
C SER A 11 -12.50 -10.57 -38.38
N PHE A 12 -12.32 -11.60 -37.56
CA PHE A 12 -12.62 -11.53 -36.13
C PHE A 12 -11.89 -10.33 -35.52
N PRO A 13 -12.48 -9.63 -34.53
CA PRO A 13 -11.76 -8.58 -33.83
C PRO A 13 -10.46 -9.17 -33.29
N SER A 14 -9.35 -8.49 -33.57
CA SER A 14 -8.00 -8.88 -33.14
C SER A 14 -8.05 -9.21 -31.65
N SER A 15 -7.80 -10.48 -31.29
CA SER A 15 -7.67 -10.86 -29.88
C SER A 15 -6.60 -9.98 -29.25
N THR A 16 -6.94 -9.27 -28.18
CA THR A 16 -5.96 -8.55 -27.36
C THR A 16 -4.89 -9.53 -26.89
N HIS A 17 -3.64 -9.04 -26.81
CA HIS A 17 -2.51 -9.87 -26.42
C HIS A 17 -2.74 -10.43 -24.99
N PRO A 18 -2.40 -11.70 -24.69
CA PRO A 18 -2.66 -12.31 -23.39
C PRO A 18 -2.13 -11.50 -22.20
N ILE A 19 -0.94 -10.91 -22.34
CA ILE A 19 -0.32 -10.05 -21.32
C ILE A 19 -1.14 -8.77 -21.08
N THR A 20 -1.65 -8.13 -22.14
CA THR A 20 -2.50 -6.94 -22.00
C THR A 20 -3.76 -7.27 -21.22
N LYS A 21 -4.38 -8.41 -21.52
CA LYS A 21 -5.58 -8.88 -20.83
C LYS A 21 -5.31 -9.19 -19.35
N ASP A 22 -4.17 -9.79 -19.02
CA ASP A 22 -3.77 -10.04 -17.63
C ASP A 22 -3.67 -8.73 -16.83
N VAL A 23 -2.98 -7.73 -17.37
CA VAL A 23 -2.84 -6.43 -16.71
C VAL A 23 -4.22 -5.77 -16.51
N GLU A 24 -5.06 -5.75 -17.54
CA GLU A 24 -6.43 -5.21 -17.45
C GLU A 24 -7.27 -5.93 -16.38
N GLU A 25 -7.19 -7.26 -16.29
CA GLU A 25 -7.88 -8.05 -15.27
C GLU A 25 -7.39 -7.72 -13.85
N GLN A 26 -6.08 -7.55 -13.66
CA GLN A 26 -5.52 -7.15 -12.38
C GLN A 26 -5.95 -5.74 -11.98
N LEU A 27 -5.97 -4.78 -12.91
CA LEU A 27 -6.48 -3.43 -12.69
C LEU A 27 -7.96 -3.46 -12.25
N HIS A 28 -8.79 -4.20 -12.97
CA HIS A 28 -10.21 -4.36 -12.63
C HIS A 28 -10.41 -4.99 -11.25
N ARG A 29 -9.56 -5.96 -10.87
CA ARG A 29 -9.57 -6.57 -9.54
C ARG A 29 -9.26 -5.54 -8.44
N PHE A 30 -8.29 -4.65 -8.65
CA PHE A 30 -8.00 -3.55 -7.72
C PHE A 30 -9.20 -2.60 -7.57
N GLN A 31 -9.79 -2.17 -8.68
CA GLN A 31 -10.97 -1.28 -8.69
C GLN A 31 -12.17 -1.92 -7.97
N SER A 32 -12.43 -3.20 -8.23
CA SER A 32 -13.51 -3.96 -7.58
C SER A 32 -13.27 -4.12 -6.08
N SER A 33 -12.02 -4.37 -5.68
CA SER A 33 -11.65 -4.54 -4.27
C SER A 33 -11.75 -3.22 -3.49
N GLU A 34 -11.44 -2.09 -4.14
CA GLU A 34 -11.57 -0.76 -3.56
C GLU A 34 -13.04 -0.37 -3.33
N ALA A 35 -13.93 -0.68 -4.29
CA ALA A 35 -15.37 -0.44 -4.17
C ALA A 35 -16.06 -1.31 -3.10
N ALA A 36 -15.54 -2.52 -2.86
CA ALA A 36 -16.10 -3.47 -1.91
C ALA A 36 -15.56 -3.34 -0.47
N SER A 37 -14.39 -2.70 -0.28
CA SER A 37 -13.67 -2.78 1.00
C SER A 37 -13.76 -1.50 1.83
N THR A 38 -14.46 -1.60 2.96
CA THR A 38 -14.34 -0.64 4.05
C THR A 38 -13.06 -0.93 4.85
N SER A 39 -11.91 -0.49 4.34
CA SER A 39 -10.57 -0.51 4.99
C SER A 39 -9.85 -1.86 5.00
N SER A 40 -8.65 -1.92 4.39
CA SER A 40 -7.62 -2.95 4.64
C SER A 40 -7.09 -2.81 6.07
N SER A 41 -7.86 -3.26 7.07
CA SER A 41 -7.57 -2.96 8.48
C SER A 41 -6.65 -3.98 9.16
N SER A 42 -6.41 -5.14 8.55
CA SER A 42 -5.46 -6.16 9.06
C SER A 42 -4.14 -6.16 8.29
N LEU A 43 -3.09 -6.63 8.96
CA LEU A 43 -1.75 -6.80 8.42
C LEU A 43 -1.76 -7.75 7.21
N SER A 44 -2.46 -8.88 7.34
CA SER A 44 -2.59 -9.89 6.29
C SER A 44 -3.22 -9.34 5.00
N SER A 45 -4.26 -8.52 5.13
CA SER A 45 -4.90 -7.85 3.98
C SER A 45 -3.94 -6.86 3.33
N MET A 46 -3.14 -6.15 4.12
CA MET A 46 -2.11 -5.24 3.61
C MET A 46 -0.99 -5.97 2.87
N CYS A 47 -0.46 -7.06 3.43
CA CYS A 47 0.52 -7.91 2.74
C CYS A 47 -0.01 -8.43 1.41
N GLN A 48 -1.25 -8.96 1.39
CA GLN A 48 -1.87 -9.45 0.16
C GLN A 48 -2.03 -8.35 -0.90
N ARG A 49 -2.44 -7.15 -0.47
CA ARG A 49 -2.65 -6.01 -1.37
C ARG A 49 -1.33 -5.50 -1.95
N LEU A 50 -0.26 -5.46 -1.16
CA LEU A 50 1.09 -5.11 -1.63
C LEU A 50 1.66 -6.20 -2.54
N GLY A 51 1.47 -7.48 -2.21
CA GLY A 51 1.85 -8.60 -3.08
C GLY A 51 1.17 -8.51 -4.43
N SER A 52 -0.14 -8.26 -4.45
CA SER A 52 -0.89 -8.05 -5.70
C SER A 52 -0.40 -6.84 -6.49
N LEU A 53 0.11 -5.79 -5.82
CA LEU A 53 0.67 -4.61 -6.48
C LEU A 53 2.02 -4.92 -7.11
N LYS A 54 2.87 -5.68 -6.40
CA LYS A 54 4.12 -6.19 -6.95
C LYS A 54 3.87 -7.01 -8.22
N ASP A 55 2.92 -7.95 -8.17
CA ASP A 55 2.60 -8.79 -9.32
C ASP A 55 2.07 -7.97 -10.51
N LEU A 56 1.27 -6.92 -10.26
CA LEU A 56 0.83 -5.98 -11.29
C LEU A 56 2.02 -5.28 -11.94
N HIS A 57 3.00 -4.82 -11.15
CA HIS A 57 4.19 -4.18 -11.70
C HIS A 57 5.06 -5.14 -12.51
N ASP A 58 5.15 -6.40 -12.11
CA ASP A 58 5.85 -7.44 -12.87
C ASP A 58 5.16 -7.63 -14.24
N SER A 59 3.81 -7.78 -14.27
CA SER A 59 3.04 -7.88 -15.52
C SER A 59 3.14 -6.61 -16.39
N VAL A 60 3.14 -5.41 -15.79
CA VAL A 60 3.35 -4.13 -16.50
C VAL A 60 4.74 -4.07 -17.13
N GLY A 61 5.76 -4.58 -16.44
CA GLY A 61 7.12 -4.69 -16.97
C GLY A 61 7.18 -5.49 -18.26
N ASP A 62 6.51 -6.64 -18.30
CA ASP A 62 6.41 -7.49 -19.50
C ASP A 62 5.54 -6.85 -20.59
N TRP A 63 4.44 -6.20 -20.20
CA TRP A 63 3.54 -5.51 -21.12
C TRP A 63 4.23 -4.33 -21.85
N LEU A 64 5.14 -3.62 -21.19
CA LEU A 64 5.95 -2.56 -21.81
C LEU A 64 6.97 -3.07 -22.84
N GLN A 65 7.27 -4.37 -22.87
CA GLN A 65 8.12 -4.98 -23.90
C GLN A 65 7.37 -5.30 -25.19
N LEU A 66 6.04 -5.22 -25.19
CA LEU A 66 5.24 -5.50 -26.38
C LEU A 66 5.42 -4.41 -27.44
N SER A 67 5.69 -4.83 -28.68
CA SER A 67 5.92 -3.91 -29.79
C SER A 67 4.73 -2.96 -30.04
N GLN A 68 3.48 -3.44 -29.88
CA GLN A 68 2.30 -2.58 -30.03
C GLN A 68 2.26 -1.48 -28.96
N THR A 69 2.59 -1.82 -27.71
CA THR A 69 2.67 -0.88 -26.60
C THR A 69 3.76 0.17 -26.85
N GLN A 70 4.95 -0.29 -27.24
CA GLN A 70 6.09 0.60 -27.52
C GLN A 70 5.80 1.55 -28.68
N GLN A 71 5.16 1.08 -29.75
CA GLN A 71 4.81 1.91 -30.92
C GLN A 71 3.86 3.06 -30.56
N VAL A 72 2.90 2.82 -29.66
CA VAL A 72 1.99 3.88 -29.20
C VAL A 72 2.74 4.86 -28.30
N LEU A 73 3.54 4.35 -27.36
CA LEU A 73 4.25 5.19 -26.39
C LEU A 73 5.42 6.00 -26.99
N SER A 74 6.06 5.52 -28.06
CA SER A 74 7.15 6.23 -28.74
C SER A 74 6.65 7.30 -29.72
N ASN A 75 5.35 7.30 -30.05
CA ASN A 75 4.78 8.24 -31.01
C ASN A 75 4.92 9.69 -30.49
N GLN A 76 5.47 10.57 -31.34
CA GLN A 76 5.69 11.99 -31.05
C GLN A 76 4.43 12.71 -30.57
N ILE A 77 3.25 12.31 -31.05
CA ILE A 77 1.95 12.88 -30.65
C ILE A 77 1.71 12.69 -29.14
N HIS A 78 2.12 11.55 -28.59
CA HIS A 78 1.91 11.19 -27.18
C HIS A 78 3.07 11.61 -26.27
N ARG A 79 4.16 12.17 -26.82
CA ARG A 79 5.38 12.51 -26.07
C ARG A 79 5.10 13.33 -24.81
N LYS A 80 4.28 14.38 -24.90
CA LYS A 80 3.92 15.22 -23.75
C LYS A 80 3.14 14.45 -22.67
N SER A 81 2.28 13.50 -23.08
CA SER A 81 1.55 12.65 -22.13
C SER A 81 2.47 11.69 -21.41
N VAL A 82 3.46 11.13 -22.11
CA VAL A 82 4.48 10.26 -21.50
C VAL A 82 5.41 11.06 -20.59
N GLU A 83 5.81 12.28 -20.96
CA GLU A 83 6.56 13.20 -20.08
C GLU A 83 5.78 13.51 -18.80
N CYS A 84 4.47 13.78 -18.91
CA CYS A 84 3.59 13.99 -17.77
C CYS A 84 3.50 12.73 -16.87
N LEU A 85 3.34 11.55 -17.46
CA LEU A 85 3.38 10.27 -16.74
C LEU A 85 4.72 10.04 -16.03
N LEU A 86 5.83 10.43 -16.65
CA LEU A 86 7.13 10.40 -16.01
C LEU A 86 7.14 11.36 -14.81
N ASP A 87 6.69 12.59 -14.94
CA ASP A 87 6.63 13.51 -13.79
C ASP A 87 5.76 12.96 -12.64
N GLU A 88 4.63 12.32 -12.97
CA GLU A 88 3.75 11.66 -11.99
C GLU A 88 4.45 10.49 -11.29
N SER A 89 5.07 9.59 -12.06
CA SER A 89 5.81 8.45 -11.52
C SER A 89 6.97 8.86 -10.59
N MET A 90 7.57 10.04 -10.83
CA MET A 90 8.60 10.58 -9.92
C MET A 90 8.02 10.91 -8.56
N GLY A 91 6.86 11.58 -8.52
CA GLY A 91 6.14 11.85 -7.27
C GLY A 91 5.75 10.56 -6.54
N THR A 92 5.31 9.54 -7.28
CA THR A 92 5.00 8.21 -6.73
C THR A 92 6.25 7.54 -6.13
N LEU A 93 7.42 7.67 -6.76
CA LEU A 93 8.69 7.18 -6.22
C LEU A 93 9.10 7.89 -4.93
N ASP A 94 8.98 9.22 -4.88
CA ASP A 94 9.29 10.02 -3.68
C ASP A 94 8.41 9.60 -2.49
N VAL A 95 7.12 9.37 -2.75
CA VAL A 95 6.18 8.87 -1.74
C VAL A 95 6.53 7.44 -1.33
N CYS A 96 6.85 6.56 -2.28
CA CYS A 96 7.28 5.19 -1.99
C CYS A 96 8.51 5.18 -1.06
N GLY A 97 9.48 6.07 -1.31
CA GLY A 97 10.63 6.27 -0.44
C GLY A 97 10.23 6.68 0.98
N THR A 98 9.37 7.70 1.10
CA THR A 98 8.88 8.17 2.41
C THR A 98 8.09 7.08 3.16
N VAL A 99 7.27 6.29 2.45
CA VAL A 99 6.50 5.18 3.04
C VAL A 99 7.44 4.09 3.56
N ARG A 100 8.50 3.75 2.82
CA ARG A 100 9.54 2.80 3.25
C ARG A 100 10.24 3.28 4.52
N ASP A 101 10.59 4.55 4.61
CA ASP A 101 11.21 5.12 5.82
C ASP A 101 10.27 5.01 7.04
N ILE A 102 8.98 5.31 6.85
CA ILE A 102 7.96 5.18 7.90
C ILE A 102 7.80 3.72 8.36
N VAL A 103 7.76 2.77 7.43
CA VAL A 103 7.67 1.33 7.73
C VAL A 103 8.93 0.87 8.47
N SER A 104 10.11 1.32 8.04
CA SER A 104 11.39 1.02 8.68
C SER A 104 11.43 1.53 10.13
N GLU A 105 10.93 2.75 10.37
CA GLU A 105 10.88 3.32 11.73
C GLU A 105 9.86 2.60 12.63
N MET A 106 8.72 2.17 12.06
CA MET A 106 7.75 1.32 12.77
C MET A 106 8.35 -0.04 13.14
N LYS A 107 9.04 -0.69 12.20
CA LYS A 107 9.73 -1.96 12.46
C LYS A 107 10.76 -1.79 13.57
N GLY A 108 11.61 -0.76 13.48
CA GLY A 108 12.64 -0.47 14.48
C GLY A 108 12.08 -0.28 15.89
N CYS A 109 10.99 0.47 16.04
CA CYS A 109 10.40 0.69 17.36
C CYS A 109 9.75 -0.58 17.95
N ILE A 110 9.17 -1.46 17.12
CA ILE A 110 8.67 -2.76 17.58
C ILE A 110 9.84 -3.69 17.97
N GLN A 111 10.90 -3.73 17.16
CA GLN A 111 12.08 -4.55 17.45
C GLN A 111 12.78 -4.16 18.76
N GLU A 112 12.89 -2.86 19.06
CA GLU A 112 13.41 -2.35 20.32
C GLU A 112 12.55 -2.78 21.51
N LEU A 113 11.22 -2.70 21.35
CA LEU A 113 10.24 -3.12 22.34
C LEU A 113 10.34 -4.63 22.62
N GLU A 114 10.37 -5.47 21.59
CA GLU A 114 10.56 -6.92 21.75
C GLU A 114 11.88 -7.29 22.41
N SER A 115 12.97 -6.63 21.99
CA SER A 115 14.29 -6.84 22.57
C SER A 115 14.31 -6.52 24.07
N SER A 116 13.43 -5.61 24.50
CA SER A 116 13.24 -5.27 25.90
C SER A 116 12.40 -6.32 26.65
N PHE A 117 11.36 -6.89 26.02
CA PHE A 117 10.63 -8.04 26.56
C PHE A 117 11.54 -9.27 26.73
N ARG A 118 12.38 -9.60 25.74
CA ARG A 118 13.31 -10.74 25.77
C ARG A 118 14.39 -10.61 26.85
N ARG A 119 14.88 -9.39 27.11
CA ARG A 119 16.00 -9.16 28.04
C ARG A 119 15.65 -9.33 29.53
N LYS A 120 14.37 -9.46 29.92
CA LYS A 120 13.88 -9.69 31.31
C LYS A 120 14.88 -9.22 32.39
N ARG A 121 15.16 -7.92 32.45
CA ARG A 121 15.94 -7.37 33.58
C ARG A 121 15.06 -7.44 34.82
N ALA A 122 15.62 -7.93 35.92
CA ALA A 122 14.96 -8.15 37.21
C ALA A 122 14.39 -6.88 37.90
N ALA A 123 14.24 -5.77 37.18
CA ALA A 123 13.70 -4.51 37.66
C ALA A 123 12.58 -4.02 36.71
N ASP A 124 11.35 -3.98 37.22
CA ASP A 124 10.13 -3.53 36.53
C ASP A 124 10.25 -2.10 35.94
N SER A 125 11.19 -1.29 36.43
CA SER A 125 11.46 0.06 35.92
C SER A 125 12.01 0.09 34.49
N CYS A 126 12.66 -0.97 34.02
CA CYS A 126 13.26 -1.00 32.68
C CYS A 126 12.20 -1.16 31.58
N LEU A 127 11.15 -1.96 31.80
CA LEU A 127 10.12 -2.20 30.79
C LEU A 127 9.21 -0.98 30.61
N ALA A 128 8.85 -0.30 31.70
CA ALA A 128 8.02 0.90 31.64
C ALA A 128 8.66 2.04 30.83
N CYS A 129 9.99 2.19 30.92
CA CYS A 129 10.76 3.14 30.11
C CYS A 129 10.71 2.78 28.62
N GLU A 130 10.87 1.51 28.27
CA GLU A 130 10.88 1.05 26.87
C GLU A 130 9.48 1.15 26.23
N VAL A 131 8.43 0.80 26.98
CA VAL A 131 7.04 1.04 26.58
C VAL A 131 6.81 2.54 26.33
N GLN A 132 7.35 3.41 27.18
CA GLN A 132 7.25 4.86 26.99
C GLN A 132 8.00 5.33 25.73
N SER A 133 9.20 4.79 25.46
CA SER A 133 9.96 5.06 24.23
C SER A 133 9.17 4.67 22.99
N TYR A 134 8.61 3.45 22.96
CA TYR A 134 7.73 2.99 21.88
C TYR A 134 6.56 3.96 21.66
N ILE A 135 5.83 4.36 22.71
CA ILE A 135 4.69 5.29 22.59
C ILE A 135 5.13 6.63 21.99
N ILE A 136 6.30 7.14 22.35
CA ILE A 136 6.84 8.40 21.80
C ILE A 136 7.17 8.23 20.31
N SER A 137 7.88 7.16 19.94
CA SER A 137 8.21 6.86 18.54
C SER A 137 6.95 6.65 17.70
N ARG A 138 5.97 5.91 18.22
CA ARG A 138 4.66 5.69 17.60
C ARG A 138 3.93 7.00 17.32
N LYS A 139 3.95 7.97 18.24
CA LYS A 139 3.36 9.31 18.02
C LYS A 139 4.09 10.08 16.92
N LYS A 140 5.41 9.97 16.82
CA LYS A 140 6.19 10.58 15.73
C LYS A 140 5.83 9.96 14.38
N ILE A 141 5.77 8.64 14.30
CA ILE A 141 5.33 7.89 13.11
C ILE A 141 3.94 8.34 12.67
N LYS A 142 2.94 8.38 13.57
CA LYS A 142 1.59 8.86 13.24
C LYS A 142 1.58 10.30 12.70
N LYS A 143 2.48 11.16 13.18
CA LYS A 143 2.65 12.53 12.67
C LYS A 143 3.30 12.57 11.28
N LEU A 144 4.29 11.73 11.02
CA LEU A 144 4.89 11.57 9.69
C LEU A 144 3.85 11.07 8.69
N VAL A 145 3.13 10.01 9.05
CA VAL A 145 2.04 9.46 8.25
C VAL A 145 1.00 10.51 7.87
N ALA A 146 0.54 11.32 8.83
CA ALA A 146 -0.42 12.38 8.56
C ALA A 146 0.09 13.39 7.51
N LYS A 147 1.38 13.78 7.59
CA LYS A 147 2.00 14.67 6.60
C LYS A 147 2.09 14.01 5.22
N THR A 148 2.46 12.74 5.16
CA THR A 148 2.57 11.99 3.90
C THR A 148 1.21 11.80 3.24
N LEU A 149 0.14 11.58 4.02
CA LEU A 149 -1.23 11.57 3.51
C LEU A 149 -1.65 12.94 2.95
N GLU A 150 -1.25 14.04 3.58
CA GLU A 150 -1.50 15.39 3.05
C GLU A 150 -0.73 15.66 1.74
N SER A 151 0.51 15.18 1.61
CA SER A 151 1.27 15.31 0.36
C SER A 151 0.68 14.46 -0.76
N LEU A 152 0.26 13.23 -0.47
CA LEU A 152 -0.44 12.35 -1.41
C LEU A 152 -1.70 13.02 -1.98
N LYS A 153 -2.56 13.58 -1.11
CA LYS A 153 -3.77 14.30 -1.54
C LYS A 153 -3.48 15.54 -2.38
N ARG A 154 -2.34 16.19 -2.15
CA ARG A 154 -1.92 17.34 -2.97
C ARG A 154 -1.45 16.88 -4.35
N MET A 155 -0.66 15.82 -4.38
CA MET A 155 -0.18 15.20 -5.62
C MET A 155 -1.34 14.72 -6.49
N GLU A 156 -2.31 14.01 -5.91
CA GLU A 156 -3.49 13.53 -6.62
C GLU A 156 -4.29 14.70 -7.25
N LYS A 157 -4.51 15.79 -6.50
CA LYS A 157 -5.16 17.00 -7.03
C LYS A 157 -4.38 17.63 -8.18
N GLN A 158 -3.05 17.64 -8.10
CA GLN A 158 -2.20 18.16 -9.17
C GLN A 158 -2.28 17.27 -10.42
N ASN A 159 -2.33 15.95 -10.26
CA ASN A 159 -2.47 15.00 -11.37
C ASN A 159 -3.82 15.17 -12.08
N ILE A 160 -4.91 15.36 -11.31
CA ILE A 160 -6.24 15.66 -11.88
C ILE A 160 -6.22 16.98 -12.68
N LEU A 161 -5.47 17.99 -12.23
CA LEU A 161 -5.37 19.27 -12.94
C LEU A 161 -4.53 19.20 -14.23
N LYS A 162 -3.55 18.28 -14.28
CA LYS A 162 -2.70 18.03 -15.44
C LYS A 162 -3.37 17.20 -16.54
N LYS A 163 -4.61 16.76 -16.30
CA LYS A 163 -5.42 15.96 -17.23
C LYS A 163 -5.68 16.74 -18.52
N GLY A 164 -5.09 16.31 -19.63
CA GLY A 164 -5.21 16.95 -20.95
C GLY A 164 -6.03 16.13 -21.95
N ALA A 165 -6.33 16.68 -23.14
CA ALA A 165 -7.15 16.05 -24.18
C ALA A 165 -6.49 14.87 -24.95
N TRP A 166 -5.42 14.28 -24.41
CA TRP A 166 -4.57 13.28 -25.09
C TRP A 166 -4.69 11.89 -24.47
N GLU A 167 -5.84 11.57 -23.88
CA GLU A 167 -6.06 10.44 -22.97
C GLU A 167 -6.70 9.20 -23.59
N ASP A 168 -7.05 9.25 -24.88
CA ASP A 168 -7.85 8.19 -25.49
C ASP A 168 -7.05 6.95 -25.88
N GLU A 169 -5.71 6.99 -25.79
CA GLU A 169 -4.89 5.81 -26.09
C GLU A 169 -4.83 4.83 -24.92
N ALA A 170 -5.20 3.58 -25.20
CA ALA A 170 -5.30 2.52 -24.20
C ALA A 170 -4.01 2.32 -23.36
N PRO A 171 -2.78 2.35 -23.93
CA PRO A 171 -1.55 2.23 -23.15
C PRO A 171 -1.33 3.36 -22.13
N LEU A 172 -1.65 4.60 -22.50
CA LEU A 172 -1.49 5.75 -21.60
C LEU A 172 -2.50 5.68 -20.46
N LYS A 173 -3.75 5.34 -20.77
CA LYS A 173 -4.80 5.16 -19.78
C LYS A 173 -4.45 4.08 -18.76
N LEU A 174 -3.98 2.93 -19.25
CA LEU A 174 -3.55 1.80 -18.41
C LEU A 174 -2.43 2.22 -17.45
N LEU A 175 -1.40 2.91 -17.92
CA LEU A 175 -0.30 3.40 -17.07
C LEU A 175 -0.80 4.40 -15.99
N ARG A 176 -1.76 5.27 -16.33
CA ARG A 176 -2.37 6.18 -15.33
C ARG A 176 -3.17 5.41 -14.28
N GLU A 177 -3.87 4.36 -14.66
CA GLU A 177 -4.58 3.50 -13.70
C GLU A 177 -3.61 2.79 -12.75
N VAL A 178 -2.45 2.34 -13.25
CA VAL A 178 -1.38 1.78 -12.41
C VAL A 178 -0.86 2.82 -11.41
N GLU A 179 -0.60 4.06 -11.86
CA GLU A 179 -0.20 5.16 -10.96
C GLU A 179 -1.25 5.45 -9.88
N HIS A 180 -2.54 5.45 -10.24
CA HIS A 180 -3.62 5.62 -9.28
C HIS A 180 -3.66 4.48 -8.24
N ILE A 181 -3.45 3.23 -8.66
CA ILE A 181 -3.39 2.08 -7.76
C ILE A 181 -2.20 2.20 -6.80
N ASN A 182 -1.02 2.62 -7.28
CA ASN A 182 0.13 2.87 -6.39
C ASN A 182 -0.24 3.83 -5.27
N ILE A 183 -0.83 4.97 -5.63
CA ILE A 183 -1.28 6.00 -4.68
C ILE A 183 -2.28 5.43 -3.67
N SER A 184 -3.32 4.73 -4.15
CA SER A 184 -4.36 4.13 -3.31
C SER A 184 -3.81 3.07 -2.33
N VAL A 185 -2.88 2.23 -2.80
CA VAL A 185 -2.23 1.21 -1.95
C VAL A 185 -1.34 1.87 -0.89
N PHE A 186 -0.56 2.89 -1.25
CA PHE A 186 0.25 3.65 -0.30
C PHE A 186 -0.62 4.39 0.73
N GLU A 187 -1.71 5.02 0.31
CA GLU A 187 -2.68 5.64 1.23
C GLU A 187 -3.27 4.61 2.19
N SER A 188 -3.63 3.42 1.69
CA SER A 188 -4.18 2.34 2.51
C SER A 188 -3.17 1.85 3.56
N LEU A 189 -1.90 1.68 3.18
CA LEU A 189 -0.83 1.31 4.10
C LEU A 189 -0.59 2.39 5.16
N LEU A 190 -0.52 3.65 4.75
CA LEU A 190 -0.40 4.79 5.67
C LEU A 190 -1.59 4.84 6.63
N CYS A 191 -2.81 4.61 6.16
CA CYS A 191 -4.00 4.52 7.01
C CYS A 191 -3.90 3.38 8.02
N TYR A 192 -3.44 2.19 7.61
CA TYR A 192 -3.16 1.06 8.49
C TYR A 192 -2.14 1.44 9.58
N LEU A 193 -1.05 2.09 9.21
CA LEU A 193 0.00 2.52 10.14
C LEU A 193 -0.44 3.67 11.06
N SER A 194 -1.45 4.46 10.72
CA SER A 194 -1.86 5.60 11.55
C SER A 194 -2.99 5.32 12.54
N ARG A 195 -3.82 4.30 12.33
CA ARG A 195 -5.18 4.21 12.91
C ARG A 195 -5.18 4.35 14.46
N PRO A 196 -6.17 5.06 15.09
CA PRO A 196 -7.50 5.42 14.57
C PRO A 196 -7.87 6.91 14.43
N LYS A 197 -8.65 7.21 13.38
CA LYS A 197 -9.83 8.08 13.47
C LYS A 197 -11.03 7.33 12.91
N ALA A 198 -11.71 6.55 13.75
CA ALA A 198 -13.16 6.53 13.60
C ALA A 198 -13.62 7.98 13.85
N ARG A 199 -14.30 8.60 12.88
CA ARG A 199 -15.27 9.65 13.23
C ARG A 199 -16.40 8.94 14.00
N SER A 200 -16.14 8.68 15.27
CA SER A 200 -17.13 8.23 16.25
C SER A 200 -16.90 9.13 17.45
N ASN A 201 -17.96 9.87 17.81
CA ASN A 201 -17.98 10.84 18.89
C ASN A 201 -17.24 10.29 20.13
N SER A 202 -16.50 11.17 20.81
CA SER A 202 -15.47 10.88 21.82
C SER A 202 -15.96 10.21 23.12
N TRP A 203 -17.06 9.47 23.08
CA TRP A 203 -17.65 8.75 24.21
C TRP A 203 -17.73 7.23 24.02
N SER A 204 -17.58 6.71 22.80
CA SER A 204 -17.75 5.27 22.53
C SER A 204 -16.56 4.41 22.99
N LEU A 205 -15.36 4.97 23.09
CA LEU A 205 -14.16 4.23 23.53
C LEU A 205 -14.09 4.04 25.05
N VAL A 206 -14.66 4.96 25.83
CA VAL A 206 -14.68 4.84 27.31
C VAL A 206 -15.66 3.73 27.74
N SER A 207 -16.68 3.41 26.93
CA SER A 207 -17.63 2.34 27.25
C SER A 207 -17.07 0.92 27.04
N LYS A 208 -16.08 0.73 26.16
CA LYS A 208 -15.42 -0.58 25.94
C LYS A 208 -14.36 -0.91 26.98
N MET A 209 -13.81 0.10 27.65
CA MET A 209 -12.75 -0.08 28.65
C MET A 209 -13.27 -0.52 30.03
N LEU A 210 -14.59 -0.46 30.25
CA LEU A 210 -15.25 -0.82 31.51
C LEU A 210 -15.97 -2.18 31.47
N SER A 211 -16.02 -2.86 30.32
CA SER A 211 -16.55 -4.22 30.23
C SER A 211 -15.44 -5.25 30.44
N THR A 212 -14.98 -5.41 31.68
CA THR A 212 -14.32 -6.64 32.11
C THR A 212 -15.34 -7.78 32.11
N LYS A 213 -15.38 -8.57 31.03
CA LYS A 213 -15.90 -9.94 31.03
C LYS A 213 -15.30 -10.75 29.86
N PRO A 214 -14.93 -12.02 30.08
CA PRO A 214 -14.19 -12.82 29.10
C PRO A 214 -15.11 -13.44 28.04
N ILE A 215 -14.60 -13.45 26.80
CA ILE A 215 -14.87 -14.36 25.67
C ILE A 215 -16.34 -14.52 25.23
N SER A 216 -16.67 -13.98 24.05
CA SER A 216 -17.46 -14.69 23.01
C SER A 216 -17.60 -13.85 21.73
N SER A 217 -16.99 -14.34 20.64
CA SER A 217 -17.43 -14.29 19.24
C SER A 217 -18.07 -13.01 18.68
N GLY A 218 -17.29 -12.30 17.86
CA GLY A 218 -17.77 -11.36 16.84
C GLY A 218 -16.58 -10.63 16.24
N ALA A 219 -15.98 -11.20 15.18
CA ALA A 219 -14.78 -10.69 14.52
C ALA A 219 -14.86 -9.20 14.21
N SER A 220 -14.23 -8.39 15.05
CA SER A 220 -13.74 -7.08 14.66
C SER A 220 -12.44 -7.33 13.91
N VAL A 221 -12.33 -6.86 12.67
CA VAL A 221 -11.06 -6.88 11.95
C VAL A 221 -10.14 -5.88 12.66
N GLU A 222 -9.41 -6.39 13.66
CA GLU A 222 -8.59 -5.61 14.57
C GLU A 222 -7.27 -5.23 13.87
N ASN A 223 -6.91 -3.95 13.95
CA ASN A 223 -5.63 -3.46 13.49
C ASN A 223 -4.58 -3.83 14.53
N GLU A 224 -3.63 -4.68 14.16
CA GLU A 224 -2.66 -5.28 15.07
C GLU A 224 -1.74 -4.22 15.69
N ALA A 225 -1.44 -3.15 14.96
CA ALA A 225 -0.67 -2.02 15.49
C ALA A 225 -1.45 -1.20 16.54
N GLU A 226 -2.76 -1.07 16.39
CA GLU A 226 -3.65 -0.43 17.35
C GLU A 226 -3.87 -1.33 18.58
N ASP A 227 -4.03 -2.63 18.37
CA ASP A 227 -4.13 -3.61 19.45
C ASP A 227 -2.85 -3.61 20.32
N LEU A 228 -1.68 -3.56 19.67
CA LEU A 228 -0.41 -3.41 20.39
C LEU A 228 -0.35 -2.10 21.19
N ASP A 229 -0.75 -0.97 20.59
CA ASP A 229 -0.81 0.33 21.26
C ASP A 229 -1.71 0.27 22.53
N ILE A 230 -2.88 -0.37 22.44
CA ILE A 230 -3.84 -0.51 23.55
C ILE A 230 -3.27 -1.39 24.66
N ASN A 231 -2.77 -2.58 24.32
CA ASN A 231 -2.27 -3.51 25.32
C ASN A 231 -1.02 -2.98 26.05
N LEU A 232 -0.17 -2.22 25.37
CA LEU A 232 0.98 -1.56 26.01
C LEU A 232 0.55 -0.47 27.01
N LEU A 233 -0.54 0.25 26.75
CA LEU A 233 -1.10 1.22 27.70
C LEU A 233 -1.70 0.52 28.94
N ILE A 234 -2.35 -0.63 28.75
CA ILE A 234 -2.87 -1.46 29.85
C ILE A 234 -1.71 -2.00 30.69
N LEU A 235 -0.67 -2.56 30.05
CA LEU A 235 0.53 -3.04 30.74
C LEU A 235 1.22 -1.95 31.55
N LYS A 236 1.28 -0.71 31.03
CA LYS A 236 1.88 0.42 31.74
C LYS A 236 1.08 0.84 32.99
N SER A 237 -0.22 0.61 33.01
CA SER A 237 -1.13 1.10 34.07
C SER A 237 -1.45 0.07 35.14
N SER A 238 -1.36 -1.22 34.83
CA SER A 238 -1.65 -2.30 35.77
C SER A 238 -0.39 -2.75 36.54
N LYS A 239 -0.54 -3.10 37.82
CA LYS A 239 0.49 -3.83 38.59
C LYS A 239 0.48 -5.35 38.30
N VAL A 240 -0.21 -5.79 37.24
CA VAL A 240 -0.58 -7.20 37.01
C VAL A 240 0.43 -7.92 36.11
N GLN A 241 1.40 -8.52 36.81
CA GLN A 241 2.09 -9.81 36.60
C GLN A 241 2.01 -10.52 35.24
N THR A 242 3.18 -10.55 34.58
CA THR A 242 3.80 -11.60 33.72
C THR A 242 3.00 -12.24 32.57
N ILE A 243 1.73 -12.63 32.76
CA ILE A 243 0.90 -13.30 31.74
C ILE A 243 0.50 -12.31 30.64
N GLN A 244 0.05 -11.11 31.00
CA GLN A 244 -0.27 -10.06 30.01
C GLN A 244 0.95 -9.63 29.19
N ALA A 245 2.15 -9.65 29.81
CA ALA A 245 3.38 -9.26 29.11
C ALA A 245 3.78 -10.26 28.01
N HIS A 246 3.52 -11.55 28.22
CA HIS A 246 3.80 -12.58 27.24
C HIS A 246 2.87 -12.49 26.02
N ASP A 247 1.58 -12.22 26.23
CA ASP A 247 0.62 -12.07 25.13
C ASP A 247 0.93 -10.84 24.28
N VAL A 248 1.33 -9.73 24.92
CA VAL A 248 1.80 -8.53 24.22
C VAL A 248 3.10 -8.77 23.47
N GLN A 249 4.03 -9.54 24.04
CA GLN A 249 5.25 -9.92 23.34
C GLN A 249 4.93 -10.71 22.06
N LYS A 250 4.03 -11.71 22.13
CA LYS A 250 3.61 -12.47 20.96
C LYS A 250 2.95 -11.60 19.89
N LEU A 251 2.12 -10.65 20.31
CA LEU A 251 1.50 -9.69 19.39
C LEU A 251 2.54 -8.79 18.72
N ALA A 252 3.53 -8.31 19.48
CA ALA A 252 4.63 -7.53 18.94
C ALA A 252 5.44 -8.34 17.91
N GLU A 253 5.77 -9.60 18.22
CA GLU A 253 6.49 -10.52 17.33
C GLU A 253 5.73 -10.79 16.02
N ALA A 254 4.41 -11.00 16.11
CA ALA A 254 3.57 -11.18 14.92
C ALA A 254 3.51 -9.90 14.07
N LEU A 255 3.35 -8.74 14.71
CA LEU A 255 3.30 -7.44 14.02
C LEU A 255 4.63 -7.11 13.36
N GLU A 256 5.76 -7.33 14.04
CA GLU A 256 7.10 -7.09 13.50
C GLU A 256 7.36 -7.94 12.27
N SER A 257 7.01 -9.24 12.33
CA SER A 257 7.17 -10.16 11.21
C SER A 257 6.39 -9.69 9.97
N GLY A 258 5.15 -9.25 10.13
CA GLY A 258 4.37 -8.77 8.98
C GLY A 258 4.79 -7.37 8.52
N ILE A 259 5.26 -6.49 9.41
CA ILE A 259 5.83 -5.20 9.00
C ILE A 259 7.13 -5.41 8.21
N ARG A 260 7.94 -6.41 8.57
CA ARG A 260 9.12 -6.82 7.79
C ARG A 260 8.74 -7.33 6.40
N GLU A 261 7.71 -8.17 6.30
CA GLU A 261 7.19 -8.62 4.99
C GLU A 261 6.72 -7.44 4.13
N ILE A 262 6.00 -6.47 4.73
CA ILE A 262 5.60 -5.23 4.05
C ILE A 262 6.81 -4.47 3.52
N GLU A 263 7.85 -4.31 4.33
CA GLU A 263 9.09 -3.62 3.95
C GLU A 263 9.79 -4.31 2.77
N ASP A 264 9.92 -5.64 2.82
CA ASP A 264 10.55 -6.44 1.77
C ASP A 264 9.79 -6.31 0.43
N VAL A 265 8.45 -6.31 0.48
CA VAL A 265 7.61 -6.12 -0.71
C VAL A 265 7.68 -4.68 -1.22
N LEU A 266 7.73 -3.68 -0.33
CA LEU A 266 7.91 -2.27 -0.74
C LEU A 266 9.25 -2.04 -1.42
N ASP A 267 10.31 -2.70 -0.98
CA ASP A 267 11.61 -2.68 -1.65
C ASP A 267 11.52 -3.29 -3.07
N CYS A 268 10.73 -4.34 -3.25
CA CYS A 268 10.44 -4.88 -4.57
C CYS A 268 9.67 -3.88 -5.45
N ILE A 269 8.59 -3.30 -4.94
CA ILE A 269 7.77 -2.32 -5.65
C ILE A 269 8.61 -1.10 -6.04
N SER A 270 9.45 -0.58 -5.14
CA SER A 270 10.35 0.55 -5.42
C SER A 270 11.28 0.25 -6.60
N ARG A 271 11.87 -0.95 -6.64
CA ARG A 271 12.69 -1.39 -7.79
C ARG A 271 11.86 -1.49 -9.07
N CYS A 272 10.63 -2.01 -9.01
CA CYS A 272 9.78 -2.11 -10.19
C CYS A 272 9.36 -0.72 -10.71
N LEU A 273 9.02 0.23 -9.84
CA LEU A 273 8.73 1.62 -10.24
C LEU A 273 9.91 2.27 -10.97
N VAL A 274 11.14 2.09 -10.46
CA VAL A 274 12.36 2.57 -11.13
C VAL A 274 12.53 1.91 -12.51
N LYS A 275 12.35 0.58 -12.59
CA LYS A 275 12.44 -0.16 -13.87
C LYS A 275 11.40 0.33 -14.89
N THR A 276 10.15 0.48 -14.49
CA THR A 276 9.06 1.00 -15.33
C THR A 276 9.40 2.38 -15.86
N ARG A 277 9.88 3.28 -15.00
CA ARG A 277 10.33 4.61 -15.40
C ARG A 277 11.47 4.56 -16.44
N VAL A 278 12.49 3.73 -16.20
CA VAL A 278 13.61 3.55 -17.14
C VAL A 278 13.12 3.00 -18.47
N SER A 279 12.21 2.03 -18.47
CA SER A 279 11.60 1.50 -19.69
C SER A 279 10.87 2.58 -20.49
N LEU A 280 10.07 3.43 -19.83
CA LEU A 280 9.37 4.54 -20.49
C LEU A 280 10.36 5.55 -21.09
N LEU A 281 11.42 5.91 -20.36
CA LEU A 281 12.47 6.81 -20.85
C LEU A 281 13.19 6.24 -22.08
N ASN A 282 13.47 4.93 -22.07
CA ASN A 282 14.08 4.25 -23.20
C ASN A 282 13.15 4.25 -24.43
N ILE A 283 11.87 3.94 -24.25
CA ILE A 283 10.87 3.95 -25.33
C ILE A 283 10.76 5.34 -25.98
N MET A 284 10.83 6.41 -25.18
CA MET A 284 10.79 7.79 -25.66
C MET A 284 12.05 8.27 -26.40
N SER A 285 13.15 7.54 -26.22
CA SER A 285 14.46 7.87 -26.78
C SER A 285 14.77 7.10 -28.06
N CYS A 286 13.98 6.06 -28.37
CA CYS A 286 14.01 5.27 -29.59
C CYS A 286 13.19 5.93 -30.71
#